data_AF-E1F9E1-F1
#
_entry.id   AF-E1F9E1-F1
#
_cell.length_a   1.000
_cell.length_b   1.000
_cell.length_c   1.000
_cell.angle_alpha   90.00
_cell.angle_beta   90.00
_cell.angle_gamma   90.00
#
_symmetry.space_group_name_H-M   'P 1'
#
loop_
_entity.id
_entity.type
_entity.pdbx_description
1 polymer ?
#
loop_
_entity_poly.entity_id
_entity_poly.type
_entity_poly.pdbx_seq_one_letter_code
_entity_poly.pdbx_strand_id
1 'polypeptide(L)'
;MTGGWFKARDLALLSYLAGEFVGRTRAGPLTSGQCFVKLLGRCYMGDGRQSAPGKDRLAERVEDALVKGNCRRAMGLLSQRSLLNPDSPEGIRVAHELHPGPIEGYEAPVLQPTENMDLPARITEEEVIRAVKSMGLSKSLGPSGLGPAHWRVLIQVQGVPEALAQAFNEILGAAQRRGYRALYEFRLVLIPKDETGSKYRPIAISETIMMAFHKIVLSRLRTQILAFLETEQIAFRLNAHAVGVRMAYTEMQVDGTQAVSLDITNPNSRRPRPGKCAPRPEEPHRGLPPAATRCTPGLGPPG
;
A
#
# COMPACT_ATOMS: atom_id res chain seq x y z
N MET A 1 10.24 -13.99 -28.62
CA MET A 1 9.94 -12.73 -29.31
C MET A 1 9.61 -11.66 -28.26
N THR A 2 10.59 -10.82 -27.95
CA THR A 2 10.50 -9.77 -26.92
C THR A 2 9.87 -8.52 -27.53
N GLY A 3 8.58 -8.29 -27.28
CA GLY A 3 8.00 -6.97 -27.50
C GLY A 3 8.78 -5.95 -26.68
N GLY A 4 9.35 -4.93 -27.33
CA GLY A 4 10.26 -3.97 -26.72
C GLY A 4 9.52 -2.98 -25.82
N TRP A 5 9.40 -3.31 -24.52
CA TRP A 5 8.85 -2.40 -23.51
C TRP A 5 9.93 -1.46 -22.93
N PHE A 6 11.21 -1.75 -23.19
CA PHE A 6 12.35 -1.02 -22.66
C PHE A 6 13.40 -0.80 -23.75
N LYS A 7 13.99 0.40 -23.80
CA LYS A 7 15.18 0.64 -24.63
C LYS A 7 16.36 -0.05 -23.97
N ALA A 8 17.41 -0.35 -24.75
CA ALA A 8 18.63 -1.00 -24.23
C ALA A 8 19.23 -0.22 -23.04
N ARG A 9 19.15 1.11 -23.06
CA ARG A 9 19.57 1.99 -21.96
C ARG A 9 18.76 1.77 -20.67
N ASP A 10 17.45 1.57 -20.79
CA ASP A 10 16.57 1.35 -19.63
C ASP A 10 16.85 -0.01 -18.99
N LEU A 11 17.09 -1.03 -19.82
CA LEU A 11 17.50 -2.36 -19.36
C LEU A 11 18.85 -2.31 -18.63
N ALA A 12 19.85 -1.62 -19.19
CA ALA A 12 21.16 -1.46 -18.55
C ALA A 12 21.06 -0.76 -17.19
N LEU A 13 20.22 0.26 -17.08
CA LEU A 13 19.98 0.96 -15.81
C LEU A 13 19.31 0.06 -14.78
N LEU A 14 18.28 -0.70 -15.18
CA LEU A 14 17.62 -1.66 -14.28
C LEU A 14 18.57 -2.76 -13.82
N SER A 15 19.41 -3.29 -14.71
CA SER A 15 20.43 -4.28 -14.36
C SER A 15 21.48 -3.71 -13.39
N TYR A 16 21.90 -2.44 -13.57
CA TYR A 16 22.79 -1.76 -12.64
C TYR A 16 22.16 -1.61 -11.24
N LEU A 17 20.91 -1.12 -11.18
CA LEU A 17 20.17 -0.96 -9.92
C LEU A 17 19.99 -2.30 -9.19
N ALA A 18 19.68 -3.37 -9.93
CA ALA A 18 19.57 -4.72 -9.39
C ALA A 18 20.90 -5.26 -8.85
N GLY A 19 21.98 -5.13 -9.62
CA GLY A 19 23.32 -5.57 -9.22
C GLY A 19 23.81 -4.81 -7.99
N GLU A 20 23.56 -3.51 -7.93
CA GLU A 20 23.90 -2.69 -6.77
C GLU A 20 23.09 -3.09 -5.52
N PHE A 21 21.78 -3.32 -5.69
CA PHE A 21 20.92 -3.77 -4.59
C PHE A 21 21.46 -5.07 -3.98
N VAL A 22 21.74 -6.09 -4.83
CA VAL A 22 22.28 -7.38 -4.38
C VAL A 22 23.71 -7.26 -3.82
N GLY A 23 24.55 -6.42 -4.43
CA GLY A 23 25.91 -6.18 -3.94
C GLY A 23 25.90 -5.60 -2.53
N ARG A 24 24.99 -4.65 -2.26
CA ARG A 24 24.85 -4.02 -0.94
C ARG A 24 24.29 -4.95 0.12
N THR A 25 23.38 -5.85 -0.23
CA THR A 25 22.87 -6.85 0.74
C THR A 25 23.92 -7.88 1.13
N ARG A 26 24.89 -8.16 0.24
CA ARG A 26 25.95 -9.16 0.49
C ARG A 26 27.21 -8.60 1.16
N ALA A 27 27.57 -7.36 0.86
CA ALA A 27 28.86 -6.78 1.28
C ALA A 27 28.73 -5.59 2.24
N GLY A 28 27.51 -5.09 2.48
CA GLY A 28 27.28 -3.88 3.26
C GLY A 28 26.92 -4.15 4.74
N PRO A 29 27.05 -3.15 5.62
CA PRO A 29 26.56 -3.22 7.00
C PRO A 29 25.03 -3.08 7.12
N LEU A 30 24.33 -2.98 5.99
CA LEU A 30 22.90 -2.67 5.92
C LEU A 30 22.09 -3.95 5.75
N THR A 31 20.93 -4.02 6.39
CA THR A 31 20.01 -5.14 6.20
C THR A 31 19.38 -5.12 4.80
N SER A 32 18.76 -6.23 4.38
CA SER A 32 18.11 -6.31 3.07
C SER A 32 16.95 -5.31 2.96
N GLY A 33 16.20 -5.10 4.04
CA GLY A 33 15.16 -4.07 4.13
C GLY A 33 15.71 -2.64 4.00
N GLN A 34 16.85 -2.33 4.61
CA GLN A 34 17.49 -1.01 4.49
C GLN A 34 18.03 -0.77 3.07
N CYS A 35 18.64 -1.79 2.46
CA CYS A 35 19.08 -1.72 1.07
C CYS A 35 17.90 -1.50 0.12
N PHE A 36 16.77 -2.14 0.40
CA PHE A 36 15.55 -2.00 -0.37
C PHE A 36 14.96 -0.58 -0.28
N VAL A 37 14.89 0.00 0.92
CA VAL A 37 14.49 1.41 1.10
C VAL A 37 15.40 2.36 0.32
N LYS A 38 16.72 2.14 0.36
CA LYS A 38 17.68 2.97 -0.39
C LYS A 38 17.51 2.83 -1.91
N LEU A 39 17.20 1.63 -2.41
CA LEU A 39 16.91 1.40 -3.83
C LEU A 39 15.70 2.24 -4.27
N LEU A 40 14.60 2.21 -3.51
CA LEU A 40 13.40 2.99 -3.83
C LEU A 40 13.67 4.50 -3.73
N GLY A 41 14.42 4.94 -2.72
CA GLY A 41 14.80 6.35 -2.55
C GLY A 41 15.63 6.89 -3.73
N ARG A 42 16.47 6.07 -4.36
CA ARG A 42 17.21 6.46 -5.59
C ARG A 42 16.33 6.60 -6.82
N CYS A 43 15.24 5.83 -6.84
CA CYS A 43 14.26 5.88 -7.92
C CYS A 43 13.18 6.93 -7.64
N TYR A 44 13.21 7.58 -6.47
CA TYR A 44 12.17 8.50 -6.03
C TYR A 44 11.95 9.62 -7.04
N MET A 45 10.73 9.70 -7.55
CA MET A 45 10.29 10.77 -8.42
C MET A 45 9.75 11.87 -7.50
N GLY A 46 10.61 12.81 -7.08
CA GLY A 46 10.18 13.99 -6.32
C GLY A 46 9.04 14.74 -7.02
N ASP A 47 8.18 15.34 -6.21
CA ASP A 47 7.03 16.22 -6.52
C ASP A 47 6.64 16.33 -8.01
N GLY A 48 5.53 15.68 -8.36
CA GLY A 48 4.66 16.16 -9.43
C GLY A 48 4.97 15.76 -10.88
N ARG A 49 5.95 14.91 -11.20
CA ARG A 49 6.25 14.56 -12.63
C ARG A 49 5.38 13.47 -13.26
N GLN A 50 4.07 13.54 -13.06
CA GLN A 50 3.11 13.01 -14.04
C GLN A 50 2.09 14.09 -14.36
N SER A 51 2.47 15.04 -15.22
CA SER A 51 1.47 15.76 -16.00
C SER A 51 0.62 14.74 -16.75
N ALA A 52 -0.68 15.03 -16.90
CA ALA A 52 -1.55 14.25 -17.77
C ALA A 52 -0.84 14.04 -19.13
N PRO A 53 -0.88 12.84 -19.71
CA PRO A 53 -0.19 12.58 -20.97
C PRO A 53 -0.65 13.61 -22.02
N GLY A 54 0.31 14.22 -22.73
CA GLY A 54 0.00 15.05 -23.90
C GLY A 54 -0.85 14.26 -24.89
N LYS A 55 -1.67 14.96 -25.70
CA LYS A 55 -2.64 14.37 -26.62
C LYS A 55 -2.06 13.22 -27.47
N ASP A 56 -0.80 13.33 -27.88
CA ASP A 56 -0.12 12.35 -28.72
C ASP A 56 0.15 11.01 -28.01
N ARG A 57 0.38 11.02 -26.69
CA ARG A 57 0.57 9.79 -25.88
C ARG A 57 -0.74 9.12 -25.48
N LEU A 58 -1.87 9.80 -25.64
CA LEU A 58 -3.18 9.23 -25.32
C LEU A 58 -3.59 8.21 -26.37
N ALA A 59 -3.40 8.53 -27.66
CA ALA A 59 -3.67 7.65 -28.78
C ALA A 59 -2.89 6.34 -28.67
N GLU A 60 -1.57 6.40 -28.45
CA GLU A 60 -0.72 5.21 -28.26
C GLU A 60 -1.19 4.33 -27.10
N ARG A 61 -1.67 4.92 -25.99
CA ARG A 61 -2.14 4.17 -24.81
C ARG A 61 -3.53 3.56 -24.99
N VAL A 62 -4.39 4.23 -25.77
CA VAL A 62 -5.71 3.70 -26.16
C VAL A 62 -5.49 2.51 -27.09
N GLU A 63 -4.63 2.65 -28.09
CA GLU A 63 -4.27 1.60 -29.03
C GLU A 63 -3.60 0.40 -28.33
N ASP A 64 -2.64 0.64 -27.44
CA ASP A 64 -2.01 -0.40 -26.62
C ASP A 64 -3.04 -1.14 -25.73
N ALA A 65 -4.04 -0.43 -25.20
CA ALA A 65 -5.11 -1.05 -24.42
C ALA A 65 -6.05 -1.89 -25.29
N LEU A 66 -6.35 -1.45 -26.51
CA LEU A 66 -7.16 -2.19 -27.48
C LEU A 66 -6.44 -3.44 -27.99
N VAL A 67 -5.15 -3.34 -28.33
CA VAL A 67 -4.29 -4.47 -28.73
C VAL A 67 -4.21 -5.54 -27.63
N LYS A 68 -4.26 -5.12 -26.36
CA LYS A 68 -4.30 -6.02 -25.20
C LYS A 68 -5.70 -6.54 -24.85
N GLY A 69 -6.71 -6.29 -25.69
CA GLY A 69 -8.10 -6.70 -25.48
C GLY A 69 -8.78 -6.01 -24.30
N ASN A 70 -8.25 -4.89 -23.82
CA ASN A 70 -8.74 -4.17 -22.64
C ASN A 70 -9.57 -2.94 -23.04
N CYS A 71 -10.70 -3.19 -23.72
CA CYS A 71 -11.59 -2.16 -24.24
C CYS A 71 -12.08 -1.18 -23.16
N ARG A 72 -12.28 -1.66 -21.92
CA ARG A 72 -12.67 -0.81 -20.78
C ARG A 72 -11.63 0.27 -20.46
N ARG A 73 -10.34 -0.09 -20.53
CA ARG A 73 -9.23 0.84 -20.30
C ARG A 73 -9.08 1.83 -21.47
N ALA A 74 -9.26 1.37 -22.71
CA ALA A 74 -9.23 2.23 -23.90
C ALA A 74 -10.31 3.32 -23.82
N MET A 75 -11.56 2.93 -23.52
CA MET A 75 -12.67 3.87 -23.33
C MET A 75 -12.45 4.81 -22.14
N GLY A 76 -11.88 4.29 -21.03
CA GLY A 76 -11.56 5.11 -19.85
C GLY A 76 -10.42 6.11 -20.06
N LEU A 77 -9.54 5.90 -21.04
CA LEU A 77 -8.51 6.87 -21.42
C LEU A 77 -9.07 8.00 -22.30
N LEU A 78 -10.02 7.68 -23.19
CA LEU A 78 -10.74 8.65 -24.01
C LEU A 78 -11.65 9.57 -23.16
N SER A 79 -12.22 9.03 -22.08
CA SER A 79 -12.90 9.82 -21.05
C SER A 79 -11.84 10.59 -20.25
N GLN A 80 -11.48 11.79 -20.68
CA GLN A 80 -10.63 12.73 -19.93
C GLN A 80 -11.34 13.17 -18.64
N ARG A 81 -11.40 12.27 -17.64
CA ARG A 81 -11.65 12.69 -16.27
C ARG A 81 -10.36 13.35 -15.78
N SER A 82 -10.28 14.66 -15.95
CA SER A 82 -9.18 15.48 -15.44
C SER A 82 -9.01 15.17 -13.96
N LEU A 83 -7.90 14.49 -13.63
CA LEU A 83 -7.55 14.21 -12.25
C LEU A 83 -7.28 15.55 -11.57
N LEU A 84 -7.90 15.79 -10.42
CA LEU A 84 -7.61 16.98 -9.64
C LEU A 84 -6.20 16.85 -9.06
N ASN A 85 -5.35 17.86 -9.31
CA ASN A 85 -4.01 17.89 -8.75
C ASN A 85 -4.12 18.04 -7.22
N PRO A 86 -3.65 17.06 -6.42
CA PRO A 86 -3.73 17.13 -4.96
C PRO A 86 -2.98 18.33 -4.37
N ASP A 87 -1.96 18.84 -5.06
CA ASP A 87 -1.13 19.96 -4.58
C ASP A 87 -1.69 21.34 -4.98
N SER A 88 -2.77 21.37 -5.76
CA SER A 88 -3.48 22.61 -6.04
C SER A 88 -4.26 23.09 -4.80
N PRO A 89 -4.53 24.39 -4.63
CA PRO A 89 -5.34 24.89 -3.50
C PRO A 89 -6.69 24.17 -3.37
N GLU A 90 -7.33 23.87 -4.50
CA GLU A 90 -8.57 23.09 -4.59
C GLU A 90 -8.38 21.64 -4.15
N GLY A 91 -7.30 20.99 -4.62
CA GLY A 91 -6.94 19.61 -4.24
C GLY A 91 -6.64 19.47 -2.76
N ILE A 92 -5.92 20.43 -2.17
CA ILE A 92 -5.62 20.48 -0.73
C ILE A 92 -6.92 20.59 0.06
N ARG A 93 -7.82 21.51 -0.32
CA ARG A 93 -9.12 21.68 0.35
C ARG A 93 -9.94 20.39 0.31
N VAL A 94 -10.09 19.79 -0.87
CA VAL A 94 -10.81 18.52 -1.06
C VAL A 94 -10.16 17.38 -0.28
N ALA A 95 -8.83 17.30 -0.22
CA ALA A 95 -8.13 16.28 0.54
C ALA A 95 -8.39 16.40 2.05
N HIS A 96 -8.41 17.63 2.59
CA HIS A 96 -8.75 17.90 3.99
C HIS A 96 -10.21 17.58 4.31
N GLU A 97 -11.15 17.96 3.45
CA GLU A 97 -12.58 17.62 3.62
C GLU A 97 -12.82 16.09 3.65
N LEU A 98 -12.09 15.34 2.82
CA LEU A 98 -12.22 13.89 2.74
C LEU A 98 -11.51 13.15 3.89
N HIS A 99 -10.58 13.81 4.59
CA HIS A 99 -9.84 13.29 5.74
C HIS A 99 -10.00 14.24 6.94
N PRO A 100 -11.20 14.31 7.54
CA PRO A 100 -11.38 15.08 8.77
C PRO A 100 -10.39 14.56 9.82
N GLY A 101 -9.85 15.48 10.64
CA GLY A 101 -8.98 15.13 11.75
C GLY A 101 -9.64 14.11 12.69
N PRO A 102 -8.85 13.44 13.54
CA PRO A 102 -9.40 12.55 14.55
C PRO A 102 -10.47 13.29 15.38
N ILE A 103 -11.63 12.67 15.56
CA ILE A 103 -12.74 13.24 16.32
C ILE A 103 -12.26 13.43 17.77
N GLU A 104 -12.40 14.64 18.31
CA GLU A 104 -12.06 14.91 19.71
C GLU A 104 -12.85 13.99 20.65
N GLY A 105 -12.17 13.39 21.63
CA GLY A 105 -12.77 12.45 22.58
C GLY A 105 -13.03 11.04 22.07
N TYR A 106 -12.72 10.72 20.81
CA TYR A 106 -12.80 9.35 20.30
C TYR A 106 -11.57 8.53 20.75
N GLU A 107 -11.77 7.60 21.67
CA GLU A 107 -10.78 6.57 21.98
C GLU A 107 -10.92 5.41 20.99
N ALA A 108 -9.83 5.12 20.26
CA ALA A 108 -9.80 3.95 19.39
C ALA A 108 -9.94 2.69 20.26
N PRO A 109 -10.84 1.75 19.90
CA PRO A 109 -10.91 0.49 20.62
C PRO A 109 -9.51 -0.16 20.59
N VAL A 110 -9.04 -0.56 21.76
CA VAL A 110 -7.78 -1.29 21.89
C VAL A 110 -7.98 -2.60 21.15
N LEU A 111 -7.42 -2.70 19.96
CA LEU A 111 -7.38 -3.95 19.21
C LEU A 111 -6.53 -4.91 20.04
N GLN A 112 -7.19 -5.81 20.77
CA GLN A 112 -6.50 -6.95 21.34
C GLN A 112 -5.90 -7.73 20.16
N PRO A 113 -4.60 -8.07 20.21
CA PRO A 113 -4.02 -8.96 19.22
C PRO A 113 -4.90 -10.20 19.17
N THR A 114 -5.45 -10.55 18.01
CA THR A 114 -6.07 -11.86 17.82
C THR A 114 -4.99 -12.90 18.11
N GLU A 115 -5.06 -13.53 19.29
CA GLU A 115 -4.05 -14.45 19.82
C GLU A 115 -3.85 -15.71 18.94
N ASN A 116 -4.72 -15.90 17.93
CA ASN A 116 -4.79 -17.11 17.11
C ASN A 116 -4.45 -16.91 15.62
N MET A 117 -3.94 -15.74 15.21
CA MET A 117 -3.46 -15.56 13.85
C MET A 117 -1.99 -15.95 13.78
N ASP A 118 -1.70 -17.19 13.36
CA ASP A 118 -0.33 -17.63 13.13
C ASP A 118 0.36 -16.68 12.15
N LEU A 119 1.40 -16.01 12.64
CA LEU A 119 2.27 -15.20 11.81
C LEU A 119 2.80 -16.10 10.68
N PRO A 120 2.64 -15.70 9.42
CA PRO A 120 2.94 -16.60 8.32
C PRO A 120 4.42 -16.99 8.33
N ALA A 121 4.72 -18.23 7.92
CA ALA A 121 6.07 -18.75 7.71
C ALA A 121 6.94 -17.76 6.91
N ARG A 122 8.28 -17.90 6.92
CA ARG A 122 9.14 -16.98 6.15
C ARG A 122 8.70 -16.91 4.67
N ILE A 123 8.63 -15.70 4.12
CA ILE A 123 8.37 -15.45 2.70
C ILE A 123 9.56 -15.99 1.90
N THR A 124 9.29 -16.76 0.85
CA THR A 124 10.32 -17.37 -0.01
C THR A 124 10.53 -16.58 -1.31
N GLU A 125 11.63 -16.86 -2.00
CA GLU A 125 11.94 -16.22 -3.28
C GLU A 125 10.91 -16.58 -4.38
N GLU A 126 10.41 -17.80 -4.39
CA GLU A 126 9.43 -18.28 -5.37
C GLU A 126 8.10 -17.54 -5.22
N GLU A 127 7.70 -17.23 -3.99
CA GLU A 127 6.52 -16.43 -3.72
C GLU A 127 6.69 -15.00 -4.21
N VAL A 128 7.87 -14.39 -4.02
CA VAL A 128 8.18 -13.07 -4.55
C VAL A 128 8.10 -13.07 -6.08
N ILE A 129 8.73 -14.04 -6.74
CA ILE A 129 8.71 -14.18 -8.21
C ILE A 129 7.27 -14.34 -8.70
N ARG A 130 6.49 -15.22 -8.09
CA ARG A 130 5.09 -15.49 -8.45
C ARG A 130 4.23 -14.24 -8.26
N ALA A 131 4.38 -13.55 -7.13
CA ALA A 131 3.64 -12.33 -6.82
C ALA A 131 3.94 -11.23 -7.85
N VAL A 132 5.21 -10.97 -8.15
CA VAL A 132 5.63 -9.96 -9.12
C VAL A 132 5.15 -10.28 -10.54
N LYS A 133 5.29 -11.53 -10.99
CA LYS A 133 4.80 -11.96 -12.31
C LYS A 133 3.28 -11.84 -12.43
N SER A 134 2.55 -12.10 -11.35
CA SER A 134 1.09 -12.02 -11.32
C SER A 134 0.53 -10.58 -11.32
N MET A 135 1.38 -9.55 -11.15
CA MET A 135 0.94 -8.17 -11.23
C MET A 135 0.58 -7.80 -12.66
N GLY A 136 -0.58 -7.17 -12.85
CA GLY A 136 -0.98 -6.65 -14.17
C GLY A 136 -0.09 -5.49 -14.58
N LEU A 137 0.38 -5.47 -15.84
CA LEU A 137 1.32 -4.46 -16.35
C LEU A 137 0.75 -3.03 -16.42
N SER A 138 -0.56 -2.92 -16.26
CA SER A 138 -1.35 -1.71 -16.49
C SER A 138 -1.54 -0.87 -15.21
N LYS A 139 -0.94 -1.28 -14.08
CA LYS A 139 -1.06 -0.62 -12.78
C LYS A 139 -0.31 0.71 -12.76
N SER A 140 -0.84 1.65 -11.99
CA SER A 140 -0.23 2.96 -11.79
C SER A 140 1.08 2.84 -11.02
N LEU A 141 2.03 3.71 -11.36
CA LEU A 141 3.34 3.78 -10.70
C LEU A 141 3.21 4.46 -9.33
N GLY A 142 3.93 3.93 -8.34
CA GLY A 142 4.11 4.52 -7.02
C GLY A 142 5.18 5.62 -7.03
N PRO A 143 5.57 6.12 -5.84
CA PRO A 143 6.54 7.22 -5.69
C PRO A 143 7.90 6.98 -6.36
N SER A 144 8.40 5.74 -6.37
CA SER A 144 9.67 5.37 -7.02
C SER A 144 9.62 5.37 -8.55
N GLY A 145 8.44 5.54 -9.17
CA GLY A 145 8.27 5.35 -10.62
C GLY A 145 8.47 3.90 -11.10
N LEU A 146 8.87 2.97 -10.24
CA LEU A 146 9.01 1.56 -10.58
C LEU A 146 7.64 0.89 -10.64
N GLY A 147 7.44 0.12 -11.69
CA GLY A 147 6.16 -0.44 -12.08
C GLY A 147 6.28 -1.93 -12.35
N PRO A 148 5.17 -2.62 -12.63
CA PRO A 148 5.19 -4.08 -12.76
C PRO A 148 6.15 -4.58 -13.84
N ALA A 149 6.29 -3.84 -14.95
CA ALA A 149 7.26 -4.16 -16.01
C ALA A 149 8.71 -4.04 -15.52
N HIS A 150 9.06 -2.97 -14.81
CA HIS A 150 10.39 -2.75 -14.22
C HIS A 150 10.73 -3.88 -13.24
N TRP A 151 9.79 -4.21 -12.32
CA TRP A 151 9.99 -5.26 -11.33
C TRP A 151 10.15 -6.64 -11.95
N ARG A 152 9.45 -6.94 -13.06
CA ARG A 152 9.64 -8.20 -13.81
C ARG A 152 11.04 -8.34 -14.40
N VAL A 153 11.68 -7.24 -14.78
CA VAL A 153 13.09 -7.24 -15.23
C VAL A 153 14.03 -7.39 -14.03
N LEU A 154 13.80 -6.62 -12.96
CA LEU A 154 14.65 -6.66 -11.77
C LEU A 154 14.73 -8.07 -11.14
N ILE A 155 13.61 -8.79 -11.04
CA ILE A 155 13.60 -10.16 -10.48
C ILE A 155 14.32 -11.20 -11.36
N GLN A 156 14.69 -10.88 -12.60
CA GLN A 156 15.49 -11.77 -13.45
C GLN A 156 16.97 -11.75 -13.06
N VAL A 157 17.42 -10.74 -12.33
CA VAL A 157 18.80 -10.64 -11.84
C VAL A 157 18.97 -11.55 -10.63
N GLN A 158 20.02 -12.39 -10.67
CA GLN A 158 20.31 -13.36 -9.63
C GLN A 158 20.48 -12.68 -8.26
N GLY A 159 19.85 -13.25 -7.23
CA GLY A 159 19.89 -12.74 -5.85
C GLY A 159 18.89 -11.61 -5.54
N VAL A 160 18.24 -11.00 -6.55
CA VAL A 160 17.19 -9.98 -6.28
C VAL A 160 15.97 -10.59 -5.60
N PRO A 161 15.40 -11.72 -6.07
CA PRO A 161 14.25 -12.35 -5.40
C PRO A 161 14.54 -12.73 -3.94
N GLU A 162 15.71 -13.29 -3.69
CA GLU A 162 16.19 -13.66 -2.35
C GLU A 162 16.29 -12.42 -1.44
N ALA A 163 16.96 -11.36 -1.90
CA ALA A 163 17.11 -10.12 -1.16
C ALA A 163 15.76 -9.44 -0.87
N LEU A 164 14.81 -9.49 -1.81
CA LEU A 164 13.44 -9.00 -1.60
C LEU A 164 12.67 -9.84 -0.58
N ALA A 165 12.80 -11.16 -0.63
CA ALA A 165 12.17 -12.05 0.35
C ALA A 165 12.71 -11.78 1.76
N GLN A 166 14.03 -11.61 1.92
CA GLN A 166 14.65 -11.21 3.18
C GLN A 166 14.12 -9.85 3.66
N ALA A 167 14.07 -8.84 2.78
CA ALA A 167 13.51 -7.52 3.09
C ALA A 167 12.05 -7.61 3.54
N PHE A 168 11.22 -8.41 2.86
CA PHE A 168 9.81 -8.62 3.25
C PHE A 168 9.67 -9.30 4.60
N ASN A 169 10.52 -10.28 4.91
CA ASN A 169 10.54 -10.92 6.22
C ASN A 169 10.98 -9.95 7.33
N GLU A 170 11.98 -9.11 7.07
CA GLU A 170 12.38 -8.04 7.99
C GLU A 170 11.24 -7.05 8.24
N ILE A 171 10.52 -6.64 7.19
CA ILE A 171 9.38 -5.73 7.30
C ILE A 171 8.24 -6.37 8.10
N LEU A 172 7.98 -7.66 7.90
CA LEU A 172 6.95 -8.41 8.62
C LEU A 172 7.29 -8.57 10.11
N GLY A 173 8.56 -8.84 10.43
CA GLY A 173 9.04 -9.04 11.80
C GLY A 173 9.35 -7.73 12.55
N ALA A 174 9.42 -6.59 11.87
CA ALA A 174 9.80 -5.34 12.50
C ALA A 174 8.66 -4.74 13.35
N ALA A 175 8.85 -4.78 14.67
CA ALA A 175 8.00 -4.05 15.62
C ALA A 175 8.04 -2.52 15.39
N GLN A 176 9.14 -1.98 14.85
CA GLN A 176 9.30 -0.55 14.60
C GLN A 176 9.19 -0.18 13.12
N ARG A 177 8.02 0.37 12.75
CA ARG A 177 7.71 0.89 11.40
C ARG A 177 8.61 2.05 10.93
N ARG A 178 9.43 2.65 11.81
CA ARG A 178 10.20 3.87 11.53
C ARG A 178 11.29 3.65 10.47
N GLY A 179 11.98 2.52 10.49
CA GLY A 179 13.06 2.21 9.53
C GLY A 179 12.57 1.95 8.10
N TYR A 180 11.28 1.65 7.93
CA TYR A 180 10.66 1.30 6.64
C TYR A 180 9.59 2.29 6.20
N ARG A 181 9.53 3.48 6.82
CA ARG A 181 8.48 4.48 6.56
C ARG A 181 8.36 4.85 5.09
N ALA A 182 9.50 4.97 4.40
CA ALA A 182 9.57 5.28 2.97
C ALA A 182 8.83 4.26 2.08
N LEU A 183 8.72 2.99 2.50
CA LEU A 183 7.98 1.97 1.75
C LEU A 183 6.46 2.19 1.79
N TYR A 184 5.99 2.92 2.80
CA TYR A 184 4.58 3.25 2.99
C TYR A 184 4.23 4.64 2.46
N GLU A 185 5.18 5.33 1.83
CA GLU A 185 4.88 6.52 1.06
C GLU A 185 3.96 6.18 -0.12
N PHE A 186 3.16 7.15 -0.51
CA PHE A 186 2.18 7.00 -1.56
C PHE A 186 2.03 8.29 -2.33
N ARG A 187 1.64 8.16 -3.59
CA ARG A 187 1.16 9.28 -4.38
C ARG A 187 -0.34 9.41 -4.21
N LEU A 188 -0.82 10.57 -3.76
CA LEU A 188 -2.24 10.86 -3.70
C LEU A 188 -2.77 11.17 -5.10
N VAL A 189 -3.90 10.59 -5.47
CA VAL A 189 -4.64 10.91 -6.69
C VAL A 189 -6.11 11.10 -6.35
N LEU A 190 -6.68 12.21 -6.81
CA LEU A 190 -8.10 12.51 -6.62
C LEU A 190 -8.87 12.16 -7.90
N ILE A 191 -9.67 11.09 -7.84
CA ILE A 191 -10.46 10.61 -8.98
C ILE A 191 -11.91 11.08 -8.83
N PRO A 192 -12.49 11.80 -9.78
CA PRO A 192 -13.87 12.26 -9.69
C PRO A 192 -14.86 11.07 -9.73
N LYS A 193 -15.87 11.12 -8.85
CA LYS A 193 -16.96 10.12 -8.73
C LYS A 193 -17.93 10.25 -9.89
N ASP A 194 -18.20 11.48 -10.32
CA ASP A 194 -19.14 11.88 -11.35
C ASP A 194 -18.43 12.63 -12.49
N GLU A 195 -19.16 12.89 -13.57
CA GLU A 195 -18.64 13.62 -14.74
C GLU A 195 -18.54 15.12 -14.48
N THR A 196 -19.33 15.63 -13.53
CA THR A 196 -19.32 17.03 -13.10
C THR A 196 -18.10 17.39 -12.26
N GLY A 197 -17.34 16.40 -11.75
CA GLY A 197 -16.16 16.64 -10.93
C GLY A 197 -16.48 17.25 -9.56
N SER A 198 -17.72 17.07 -9.08
CA SER A 198 -18.18 17.69 -7.83
C SER A 198 -17.76 16.89 -6.59
N LYS A 199 -17.50 15.59 -6.75
CA LYS A 199 -17.11 14.68 -5.67
C LYS A 199 -15.89 13.88 -6.07
N TYR A 200 -14.91 13.77 -5.18
CA TYR A 200 -13.67 13.03 -5.44
C TYR A 200 -13.52 11.78 -4.57
N ARG A 201 -12.79 10.80 -5.08
CA ARG A 201 -12.26 9.64 -4.35
C ARG A 201 -10.76 9.83 -4.18
N PRO A 202 -10.26 9.91 -2.94
CA PRO A 202 -8.83 9.92 -2.70
C PRO A 202 -8.29 8.50 -2.85
N ILE A 203 -7.30 8.34 -3.72
CA ILE A 203 -6.60 7.08 -3.94
C ILE A 203 -5.12 7.27 -3.57
N ALA A 204 -4.67 6.51 -2.58
CA ALA A 204 -3.26 6.39 -2.26
C ALA A 204 -2.63 5.31 -3.14
N ILE A 205 -1.75 5.71 -4.06
CA ILE A 205 -0.99 4.80 -4.90
C ILE A 205 0.35 4.52 -4.22
N SER A 206 0.43 3.40 -3.51
CA SER A 206 1.64 2.92 -2.86
C SER A 206 2.68 2.41 -3.85
N GLU A 207 3.87 2.10 -3.34
CA GLU A 207 4.90 1.40 -4.09
C GLU A 207 4.40 0.10 -4.73
N THR A 208 4.68 -0.08 -6.02
CA THR A 208 4.14 -1.22 -6.78
C THR A 208 4.59 -2.55 -6.18
N ILE A 209 5.85 -2.62 -5.73
CA ILE A 209 6.43 -3.81 -5.12
C ILE A 209 5.80 -4.15 -3.76
N MET A 210 5.31 -3.16 -3.02
CA MET A 210 4.55 -3.40 -1.79
C MET A 210 3.21 -4.06 -2.06
N MET A 211 2.63 -3.90 -3.27
CA MET A 211 1.47 -4.69 -3.67
C MET A 211 1.78 -6.19 -3.77
N ALA A 212 2.99 -6.55 -4.20
CA ALA A 212 3.42 -7.95 -4.24
C ALA A 212 3.54 -8.51 -2.81
N PHE A 213 4.16 -7.75 -1.90
CA PHE A 213 4.22 -8.09 -0.47
C PHE A 213 2.82 -8.29 0.13
N HIS A 214 1.92 -7.31 -0.03
CA HIS A 214 0.55 -7.41 0.48
C HIS A 214 -0.21 -8.60 -0.11
N LYS A 215 0.04 -8.94 -1.39
CA LYS A 215 -0.58 -10.10 -2.03
C LYS A 215 -0.10 -11.42 -1.42
N ILE A 216 1.20 -11.54 -1.11
CA ILE A 216 1.76 -12.72 -0.45
C ILE A 216 1.11 -12.87 0.93
N VAL A 217 1.15 -11.81 1.74
CA VAL A 217 0.55 -11.81 3.09
C VAL A 217 -0.94 -12.15 3.03
N LEU A 218 -1.71 -11.50 2.16
CA LEU A 218 -3.13 -11.76 2.00
C LEU A 218 -3.40 -13.20 1.56
N SER A 219 -2.60 -13.75 0.65
CA SER A 219 -2.81 -15.12 0.17
C SER A 219 -2.69 -16.16 1.29
N ARG A 220 -1.83 -15.91 2.27
CA ARG A 220 -1.61 -16.78 3.42
C ARG A 220 -2.67 -16.59 4.51
N LEU A 221 -3.08 -15.34 4.75
CA LEU A 221 -4.11 -15.02 5.74
C LEU A 221 -5.53 -15.27 5.24
N ARG A 222 -5.74 -15.46 3.94
CA ARG A 222 -7.07 -15.55 3.33
C ARG A 222 -7.97 -16.57 4.01
N THR A 223 -7.47 -17.79 4.24
CA THR A 223 -8.28 -18.86 4.84
C THR A 223 -8.71 -18.50 6.27
N GLN A 224 -7.78 -18.00 7.07
CA GLN A 224 -8.07 -17.56 8.44
C GLN A 224 -9.08 -16.40 8.44
N ILE A 225 -8.85 -15.37 7.62
CA ILE A 225 -9.76 -14.22 7.49
C ILE A 225 -11.16 -14.67 7.09
N LEU A 226 -11.28 -15.53 6.08
CA LEU A 226 -12.58 -16.00 5.60
C LEU A 226 -13.33 -16.84 6.65
N ALA A 227 -12.61 -17.53 7.55
CA ALA A 227 -13.22 -18.27 8.65
C ALA A 227 -13.85 -17.35 9.72
N PHE A 228 -13.37 -16.11 9.84
CA PHE A 228 -13.93 -15.10 10.76
C PHE A 228 -15.05 -14.24 10.15
N LEU A 229 -15.32 -14.36 8.85
CA LEU A 229 -16.37 -13.55 8.22
C LEU A 229 -17.74 -14.20 8.41
N GLU A 230 -18.69 -13.39 8.86
CA GLU A 230 -20.10 -13.77 8.95
C GLU A 230 -20.66 -14.31 7.62
N THR A 231 -21.67 -15.16 7.71
CA THR A 231 -22.25 -15.85 6.55
C THR A 231 -22.87 -14.87 5.54
N GLU A 232 -23.33 -13.73 6.03
CA GLU A 232 -23.99 -12.64 5.29
C GLU A 232 -22.98 -11.63 4.72
N GLN A 233 -21.71 -11.69 5.15
CA GLN A 233 -20.67 -10.82 4.61
C GLN A 233 -20.29 -11.27 3.20
N ILE A 234 -20.81 -10.56 2.20
CA ILE A 234 -20.52 -10.83 0.79
C ILE A 234 -19.19 -10.24 0.33
N ALA A 235 -18.67 -9.20 0.99
CA ALA A 235 -17.41 -8.58 0.62
C ALA A 235 -16.27 -9.62 0.68
N PHE A 236 -15.32 -9.51 -0.25
CA PHE A 236 -14.15 -10.40 -0.36
C PHE A 236 -14.44 -11.87 -0.78
N ARG A 237 -15.71 -12.23 -0.99
CA ARG A 237 -16.08 -13.52 -1.58
C ARG A 237 -15.92 -13.51 -3.10
N LEU A 238 -15.67 -14.69 -3.67
CA LEU A 238 -15.71 -14.84 -5.12
C LEU A 238 -17.14 -14.59 -5.60
N ASN A 239 -17.32 -13.82 -6.68
CA ASN A 239 -18.63 -13.46 -7.22
C ASN A 239 -19.55 -12.74 -6.22
N ALA A 240 -18.98 -11.96 -5.30
CA ALA A 240 -19.70 -11.21 -4.25
C ALA A 240 -20.97 -10.50 -4.73
N HIS A 241 -20.93 -9.86 -5.90
CA HIS A 241 -22.10 -9.16 -6.47
C HIS A 241 -23.27 -10.11 -6.76
N ALA A 242 -23.03 -11.22 -7.46
CA ALA A 242 -24.09 -12.17 -7.81
C ALA A 242 -24.64 -12.88 -6.57
N VAL A 243 -23.76 -13.21 -5.61
CA VAL A 243 -24.15 -13.80 -4.33
C VAL A 243 -25.03 -12.82 -3.54
N GLY A 244 -24.62 -11.55 -3.45
CA GLY A 244 -25.37 -10.53 -2.73
C GLY A 244 -26.75 -10.26 -3.32
N VAL A 245 -26.87 -10.17 -4.65
CA VAL A 245 -28.17 -10.00 -5.31
C VAL A 245 -29.10 -11.17 -5.03
N ARG A 246 -28.59 -12.41 -5.12
CA ARG A 246 -29.38 -13.61 -4.82
C ARG A 246 -29.85 -13.64 -3.36
N MET A 247 -28.95 -13.34 -2.42
CA MET A 247 -29.29 -13.30 -0.99
C MET A 247 -30.37 -12.27 -0.71
N ALA A 248 -30.20 -11.04 -1.21
CA ALA A 248 -31.20 -9.98 -1.05
C ALA A 248 -32.56 -10.39 -1.65
N TYR A 249 -32.56 -10.98 -2.84
CA TYR A 249 -33.79 -11.45 -3.48
C TYR A 249 -34.55 -12.47 -2.62
N THR A 250 -33.83 -13.46 -2.06
CA THR A 250 -34.42 -14.50 -1.21
C THR A 250 -35.01 -13.92 0.09
N GLU A 251 -34.27 -13.05 0.78
CA GLU A 251 -34.75 -12.42 2.03
C GLU A 251 -35.97 -11.53 1.80
N MET A 252 -36.02 -10.86 0.64
CA MET A 252 -37.17 -10.03 0.24
C MET A 252 -38.43 -10.85 -0.10
N GLN A 253 -38.36 -12.18 -0.20
CA GLN A 253 -39.56 -13.03 -0.35
C GLN A 253 -40.27 -13.32 0.97
N VAL A 254 -39.66 -13.00 2.12
CA VAL A 254 -40.25 -13.22 3.44
C VAL A 254 -41.22 -12.08 3.76
N ASP A 255 -42.47 -12.44 4.10
CA ASP A 255 -43.50 -11.47 4.45
C ASP A 255 -43.09 -10.61 5.65
N GLY A 256 -43.27 -9.28 5.51
CA GLY A 256 -42.92 -8.31 6.55
C GLY A 256 -41.48 -7.79 6.48
N THR A 257 -40.65 -8.27 5.54
CA THR A 257 -39.28 -7.77 5.36
C THR A 257 -39.25 -6.37 4.72
N GLN A 258 -38.45 -5.47 5.31
CA GLN A 258 -38.18 -4.15 4.75
C GLN A 258 -36.68 -3.96 4.50
N ALA A 259 -36.34 -3.40 3.33
CA ALA A 259 -34.96 -3.08 3.00
C ALA A 259 -34.56 -1.72 3.57
N VAL A 260 -33.50 -1.71 4.37
CA VAL A 260 -32.88 -0.48 4.90
C VAL A 260 -31.51 -0.30 4.27
N SER A 261 -31.30 0.86 3.65
CA SER A 261 -30.00 1.22 3.06
C SER A 261 -29.15 1.98 4.06
N LEU A 262 -28.00 1.42 4.43
CA LEU A 262 -26.99 2.06 5.28
C LEU A 262 -25.70 2.26 4.48
N ASP A 263 -25.12 3.46 4.51
CA ASP A 263 -23.83 3.76 3.88
C ASP A 263 -22.91 4.50 4.86
N ILE A 264 -21.65 4.09 4.90
CA ILE A 264 -20.63 4.69 5.76
C ILE A 264 -19.79 5.66 4.92
N THR A 265 -19.78 6.93 5.29
CA THR A 265 -18.99 7.95 4.57
C THR A 265 -17.49 7.74 4.79
N ASN A 266 -16.73 7.59 3.70
CA ASN A 266 -15.25 7.48 3.68
C ASN A 266 -14.68 6.46 4.69
N PRO A 267 -15.05 5.17 4.60
CA PRO A 267 -14.73 4.17 5.62
C PRO A 267 -13.21 3.90 5.74
N ASN A 268 -12.42 4.17 4.70
CA ASN A 268 -10.97 4.00 4.73
C ASN A 268 -10.23 5.22 5.32
N SER A 269 -10.81 6.41 5.21
CA SER A 269 -10.23 7.66 5.73
C SER A 269 -10.57 7.88 7.20
N ARG A 270 -11.69 7.30 7.67
CA ARG A 270 -12.18 7.43 9.05
C ARG A 270 -11.74 6.31 10.00
N ARG A 271 -10.91 5.36 9.54
CA ARG A 271 -10.39 4.32 10.44
C ARG A 271 -9.47 4.95 11.48
N PRO A 272 -9.73 4.74 12.78
CA PRO A 272 -8.83 5.21 13.83
C PRO A 272 -7.46 4.55 13.65
N ARG A 273 -6.40 5.35 13.73
CA ARG A 273 -5.07 4.78 13.95
C ARG A 273 -5.04 4.37 15.42
N PRO A 274 -4.67 3.13 15.77
CA PRO A 274 -4.44 2.80 17.16
C PRO A 274 -3.45 3.85 17.70
N GLY A 275 -3.83 4.48 18.82
CA GLY A 275 -3.00 5.45 19.50
C GLY A 275 -1.60 4.88 19.70
N LYS A 276 -0.60 5.75 19.81
CA LYS A 276 0.76 5.34 20.19
C LYS A 276 0.61 4.31 21.31
N CYS A 277 1.02 3.07 21.08
CA CYS A 277 1.16 2.12 22.18
C CYS A 277 2.04 2.82 23.21
N ALA A 278 1.44 3.25 24.32
CA ALA A 278 2.22 3.63 25.47
C ALA A 278 3.11 2.42 25.78
N PRO A 279 4.41 2.62 26.04
CA PRO A 279 5.23 1.52 26.51
C PRO A 279 4.50 0.91 27.71
N ARG A 280 4.30 -0.42 27.69
CA ARG A 280 3.79 -1.14 28.85
C ARG A 280 4.62 -0.68 30.06
N PRO A 281 4.02 -0.31 31.20
CA PRO A 281 4.80 -0.14 32.41
C PRO A 281 5.49 -1.49 32.67
N GLU A 282 6.82 -1.48 32.70
CA GLU A 282 7.60 -2.64 33.13
C GLU A 282 7.10 -3.04 34.52
N GLU A 283 6.70 -4.30 34.67
CA GLU A 283 6.46 -4.86 36.00
C GLU A 283 7.76 -4.74 36.80
N PRO A 284 7.72 -4.22 38.04
CA PRO A 284 8.92 -4.08 38.83
C PRO A 284 9.42 -5.47 39.23
N HIS A 285 10.50 -5.91 38.59
CA HIS A 285 11.28 -7.04 39.07
C HIS A 285 11.68 -6.79 40.52
N ARG A 286 11.18 -7.66 41.40
CA ARG A 286 11.61 -7.77 42.80
C ARG A 286 13.12 -7.97 42.86
N GLY A 287 13.77 -7.11 43.64
CA GLY A 287 15.05 -7.40 44.28
C GLY A 287 16.26 -6.81 43.57
N LEU A 288 16.64 -5.60 43.98
CA LEU A 288 18.00 -5.17 44.35
C LEU A 288 17.94 -3.70 44.83
N PRO A 289 18.69 -3.30 45.88
CA PRO A 289 18.49 -2.01 46.55
C PRO A 289 19.14 -0.85 45.78
N PRO A 290 18.62 0.38 45.92
CA PRO A 290 19.16 1.55 45.24
C PRO A 290 20.41 2.07 45.96
N ALA A 291 21.55 2.07 45.26
CA ALA A 291 22.73 2.83 45.67
C ALA A 291 22.52 4.32 45.33
N ALA A 292 22.14 5.07 46.35
CA ALA A 292 22.51 6.44 46.69
C ALA A 292 23.01 7.41 45.58
N THR A 293 22.19 8.46 45.38
CA THR A 293 22.54 9.90 45.41
C THR A 293 23.57 10.49 44.41
N ARG A 294 23.11 11.47 43.60
CA ARG A 294 23.31 12.94 43.80
C ARG A 294 22.93 13.70 42.53
N CYS A 295 21.90 14.56 42.61
CA CYS A 295 21.81 15.77 41.79
C CYS A 295 21.28 16.89 42.71
N THR A 296 22.15 17.85 42.98
CA THR A 296 21.91 19.08 43.75
C THR A 296 20.98 20.04 42.99
N PRO A 297 20.23 20.91 43.70
CA PRO A 297 19.31 21.87 43.08
C PRO A 297 19.98 23.23 42.83
N GLY A 298 19.41 23.96 41.87
CA GLY A 298 19.43 25.43 41.86
C GLY A 298 20.25 26.07 40.74
N LEU A 299 19.57 26.76 39.84
CA LEU A 299 19.63 28.22 39.72
C LEU A 299 18.62 28.67 38.64
N GLY A 300 17.64 29.46 39.06
CA GLY A 300 16.75 30.20 38.17
C GLY A 300 17.48 31.35 37.46
N PRO A 301 16.85 31.95 36.44
CA PRO A 301 17.52 32.91 35.56
C PRO A 301 17.55 34.31 36.17
N PRO A 302 18.55 35.14 35.82
CA PRO A 302 18.45 36.59 35.98
C PRO A 302 18.12 37.25 34.62
N GLY A 303 17.21 38.23 34.65
CA GLY A 303 17.04 39.27 33.61
C GLY A 303 16.09 38.95 32.48
#